data_AF-A0A2S1SIM0-F1
#
_entry.id   AF-A0A2S1SIM0-F1
#
_cell.length_a   1.000
_cell.length_b   1.000
_cell.length_c   1.000
_cell.angle_alpha   90.00
_cell.angle_beta   90.00
_cell.angle_gamma   90.00
#
_symmetry.space_group_name_H-M   'P 1'
#
loop_
_entity.id
_entity.type
_entity.pdbx_description
1 polymer ?
#
loop_
_entity_poly.entity_id
_entity_poly.type
_entity_poly.pdbx_seq_one_letter_code
_entity_poly.pdbx_strand_id
1 'polypeptide(L)'
;MKKLLFLFLFVSAATFCSCTADDDADMSNTVTMKINGVSRTFEPLGVETALQQNGQYKLTIWMYANDGLSEESAKLVTNFGDTGNDGFHEFYITLNPSGFQSDATEGTFTSHISTNSDTEFEATFSGTMQGNNNTVTLTGGRIHYLYDDPLGI
;
A
#
# COMPACT_ATOMS: atom_id res chain seq x y z
N MET A 1 -60.75 24.06 29.94
CA MET A 1 -60.71 25.08 28.87
C MET A 1 -59.31 25.71 28.86
N LYS A 2 -58.68 25.79 27.66
CA LYS A 2 -57.50 26.60 27.25
C LYS A 2 -56.19 26.42 28.05
N LYS A 3 -55.19 25.65 27.56
CA LYS A 3 -54.14 25.98 26.56
C LYS A 3 -53.29 27.23 26.89
N LEU A 4 -52.02 27.02 27.26
CA LEU A 4 -50.82 27.83 26.93
C LEU A 4 -49.61 27.03 27.49
N LEU A 5 -48.94 26.14 26.76
CA LEU A 5 -47.88 26.38 25.76
C LEU A 5 -46.93 27.53 26.13
N PHE A 6 -45.80 27.22 26.77
CA PHE A 6 -44.56 27.96 26.58
C PHE A 6 -43.37 27.00 26.49
N LEU A 7 -42.93 26.85 25.25
CA LEU A 7 -41.75 26.18 24.75
C LEU A 7 -40.53 27.07 25.08
N PHE A 8 -39.60 26.61 25.92
CA PHE A 8 -38.27 27.21 26.00
C PHE A 8 -37.25 26.23 25.44
N LEU A 9 -36.94 26.48 24.17
CA LEU A 9 -35.93 25.85 23.35
C LEU A 9 -34.57 26.49 23.71
N PHE A 10 -33.71 25.79 24.46
CA PHE A 10 -32.30 26.16 24.55
C PHE A 10 -31.51 25.36 23.50
N VAL A 11 -31.30 26.01 22.37
CA VAL A 11 -30.36 25.60 21.32
C VAL A 11 -28.96 25.90 21.83
N SER A 12 -28.28 24.90 22.37
CA SER A 12 -26.82 24.93 22.48
C SER A 12 -26.26 24.30 21.20
N ALA A 13 -26.03 25.15 20.19
CA ALA A 13 -25.18 24.82 19.07
C ALA A 13 -23.75 24.65 19.59
N ALA A 14 -23.39 23.44 20.00
CA ALA A 14 -22.00 23.04 20.07
C ALA A 14 -21.55 22.73 18.65
N THR A 15 -21.21 23.78 17.91
CA THR A 15 -20.29 23.70 16.77
C THR A 15 -18.95 23.24 17.32
N PHE A 16 -18.78 21.93 17.46
CA PHE A 16 -17.44 21.35 17.48
C PHE A 16 -16.89 21.56 16.08
N CYS A 17 -16.08 22.61 15.96
CA CYS A 17 -14.96 22.64 15.04
C CYS A 17 -14.15 21.37 15.29
N SER A 18 -14.36 20.32 14.49
CA SER A 18 -13.27 19.38 14.27
C SER A 18 -12.44 19.97 13.17
N CYS A 19 -11.21 20.29 13.55
CA CYS A 19 -10.23 20.99 12.76
C CYS A 19 -10.09 20.40 11.35
N THR A 20 -10.07 21.34 10.41
CA THR A 20 -9.44 21.27 9.11
C THR A 20 -7.93 21.05 9.23
N ALA A 21 -7.37 20.32 8.26
CA ALA A 21 -5.96 20.11 7.87
C ALA A 21 -5.81 18.59 7.73
N ASP A 22 -6.01 18.01 6.54
CA ASP A 22 -5.02 18.05 5.45
C ASP A 22 -3.59 18.03 6.00
N ASP A 23 -3.31 17.05 6.87
CA ASP A 23 -1.99 16.44 6.90
C ASP A 23 -1.94 15.42 5.75
N ASP A 24 -2.02 15.90 4.51
CA ASP A 24 -1.39 15.20 3.38
C ASP A 24 0.12 15.35 3.59
N ALA A 25 0.61 14.67 4.62
CA ALA A 25 2.03 14.38 4.73
C ALA A 25 2.37 13.66 3.43
N ASP A 26 3.30 14.23 2.68
CA ASP A 26 3.76 13.68 1.41
C ASP A 26 4.13 12.21 1.62
N MET A 27 3.24 11.29 1.21
CA MET A 27 3.42 9.85 1.37
C MET A 27 4.28 9.26 0.25
N SER A 28 4.96 10.12 -0.52
CA SER A 28 6.01 9.71 -1.44
C SER A 28 7.01 8.81 -0.72
N ASN A 29 7.44 7.76 -1.39
CA ASN A 29 8.41 6.78 -0.92
C ASN A 29 7.93 5.97 0.30
N THR A 30 6.62 5.82 0.43
CA THR A 30 6.01 5.01 1.49
C THR A 30 5.16 3.89 0.90
N VAL A 31 5.27 2.72 1.50
CA VAL A 31 4.39 1.58 1.26
C VAL A 31 3.62 1.29 2.52
N THR A 32 2.30 1.30 2.46
CA THR A 32 1.45 0.99 3.60
C THR A 32 0.55 -0.19 3.31
N MET A 33 0.32 -1.03 4.30
CA MET A 33 -0.65 -2.12 4.22
C MET A 33 -1.10 -2.55 5.61
N LYS A 34 -2.18 -3.31 5.70
CA LYS A 34 -2.54 -4.04 6.92
C LYS A 34 -2.26 -5.52 6.72
N ILE A 35 -1.49 -6.08 7.64
CA ILE A 35 -1.16 -7.50 7.72
C ILE A 35 -1.97 -8.09 8.87
N ASN A 36 -2.92 -8.98 8.55
CA ASN A 36 -3.86 -9.54 9.53
C ASN A 36 -4.56 -8.44 10.38
N GLY A 37 -4.90 -7.31 9.74
CA GLY A 37 -5.55 -6.17 10.38
C GLY A 37 -4.61 -5.19 11.09
N VAL A 38 -3.33 -5.52 11.26
CA VAL A 38 -2.33 -4.63 11.88
C VAL A 38 -1.64 -3.80 10.82
N SER A 39 -1.65 -2.47 10.97
CA SER A 39 -0.96 -1.57 10.06
C SER A 39 0.55 -1.82 10.05
N ARG A 40 1.12 -1.74 8.86
CA ARG A 40 2.54 -1.86 8.57
C ARG A 40 2.94 -0.80 7.56
N THR A 41 4.15 -0.29 7.73
CA THR A 41 4.77 0.67 6.85
C THR A 41 6.12 0.14 6.42
N PHE A 42 6.36 0.15 5.11
CA PHE A 42 7.62 -0.19 4.48
C PHE A 42 8.11 1.01 3.69
N GLU A 43 9.42 1.05 3.44
CA GLU A 43 10.06 1.98 2.52
C GLU A 43 10.59 1.20 1.31
N PRO A 44 10.38 1.70 0.07
CA PRO A 44 11.10 1.22 -1.09
C PRO A 44 12.60 1.53 -0.94
N LEU A 45 13.47 0.55 -1.13
CA LEU A 45 14.93 0.76 -1.10
C LEU A 45 15.51 1.03 -2.50
N GLY A 46 14.78 0.65 -3.54
CA GLY A 46 15.30 0.70 -4.89
C GLY A 46 14.45 -0.09 -5.87
N VAL A 47 14.71 0.17 -7.14
CA VAL A 47 14.10 -0.50 -8.28
C VAL A 47 15.19 -1.11 -9.13
N GLU A 48 15.12 -2.42 -9.33
CA GLU A 48 15.98 -3.15 -10.26
C GLU A 48 15.27 -3.27 -11.60
N THR A 49 15.96 -2.90 -12.68
CA THR A 49 15.48 -3.04 -14.06
C THR A 49 16.20 -4.18 -14.77
N ALA A 50 15.47 -5.03 -15.48
CA ALA A 50 16.07 -6.08 -16.32
C ALA A 50 15.38 -6.16 -17.69
N LEU A 51 16.15 -6.00 -18.77
CA LEU A 51 15.64 -6.19 -20.14
C LEU A 51 15.35 -7.69 -20.38
N GLN A 52 14.10 -7.99 -20.73
CA GLN A 52 13.65 -9.33 -21.05
C GLN A 52 13.84 -9.65 -22.54
N GLN A 53 13.78 -10.94 -22.90
CA GLN A 53 13.96 -11.40 -24.29
C GLN A 53 12.89 -10.87 -25.26
N ASN A 54 11.72 -10.51 -24.76
CA ASN A 54 10.64 -9.91 -25.55
C ASN A 54 10.80 -8.39 -25.75
N GLY A 55 11.89 -7.79 -25.25
CA GLY A 55 12.16 -6.35 -25.36
C GLY A 55 11.49 -5.49 -24.30
N GLN A 56 10.74 -6.05 -23.36
CA GLN A 56 10.17 -5.32 -22.22
C GLN A 56 11.17 -5.24 -21.07
N TYR A 57 11.08 -4.18 -20.26
CA TYR A 57 11.83 -4.10 -19.01
C TYR A 57 11.00 -4.66 -17.86
N LYS A 58 11.59 -5.58 -17.10
CA LYS A 58 11.07 -6.02 -15.80
C LYS A 58 11.50 -5.04 -14.72
N LEU A 59 10.57 -4.66 -13.85
CA LEU A 59 10.84 -3.91 -12.64
C LEU A 59 10.75 -4.83 -11.42
N THR A 60 11.69 -4.72 -10.49
CA THR A 60 11.62 -5.36 -9.17
C THR A 60 11.83 -4.29 -8.11
N ILE A 61 10.80 -4.02 -7.31
CA ILE A 61 10.86 -3.02 -6.24
C ILE A 61 11.02 -3.75 -4.92
N TRP A 62 12.13 -3.48 -4.23
CA TRP A 62 12.45 -4.05 -2.91
C TRP A 62 12.00 -3.09 -1.81
N MET A 63 11.41 -3.64 -0.76
CA MET A 63 10.79 -2.87 0.33
C MET A 63 11.17 -3.45 1.69
N TYR A 64 11.41 -2.60 2.69
CA TYR A 64 11.77 -3.00 4.05
C TYR A 64 10.95 -2.27 5.09
N ALA A 65 10.70 -2.90 6.24
CA ALA A 65 9.94 -2.28 7.31
C ALA A 65 10.62 -1.03 7.83
N ASN A 66 9.84 0.04 8.00
CA ASN A 66 10.32 1.32 8.53
C ASN A 66 10.08 1.48 10.04
N ASP A 67 10.12 0.38 10.79
CA ASP A 67 9.94 0.44 12.24
C ASP A 67 11.27 0.39 13.01
N GLY A 68 12.38 0.14 12.31
CA GLY A 68 13.73 -0.01 12.89
C GLY A 68 13.87 -1.17 13.87
N LEU A 69 12.89 -2.07 13.93
CA LEU A 69 12.78 -3.13 14.93
C LEU A 69 12.56 -4.50 14.31
N SER A 70 11.82 -4.56 13.21
CA SER A 70 11.47 -5.79 12.54
C SER A 70 12.33 -5.99 11.29
N GLU A 71 12.76 -7.22 11.06
CA GLU A 71 13.42 -7.64 9.82
C GLU A 71 12.35 -8.06 8.79
N GLU A 72 11.24 -7.32 8.68
CA GLU A 72 10.22 -7.58 7.66
C GLU A 72 10.64 -6.95 6.32
N SER A 73 10.39 -7.65 5.23
CA SER A 73 10.71 -7.18 3.87
C SER A 73 9.64 -7.63 2.89
N ALA A 74 9.45 -6.88 1.81
CA ALA A 74 8.60 -7.28 0.70
C ALA A 74 9.31 -7.00 -0.63
N LYS A 75 8.85 -7.67 -1.69
CA LYS A 75 9.18 -7.28 -3.06
C LYS A 75 7.95 -7.40 -3.93
N LEU A 76 7.87 -6.59 -4.98
CA LEU A 76 6.91 -6.74 -6.05
C LEU A 76 7.62 -6.73 -7.40
N VAL A 77 7.02 -7.41 -8.37
CA VAL A 77 7.54 -7.53 -9.74
C VAL A 77 6.44 -7.16 -10.73
N THR A 78 6.79 -6.35 -11.73
CA THR A 78 5.91 -5.94 -12.84
C THR A 78 6.76 -5.68 -14.10
N ASN A 79 6.15 -5.39 -15.25
CA ASN A 79 6.90 -4.82 -16.37
C ASN A 79 6.74 -3.30 -16.38
N PHE A 80 7.75 -2.60 -16.91
CA PHE A 80 7.72 -1.16 -17.09
C PHE A 80 6.56 -0.74 -18.01
N GLY A 81 5.84 0.32 -17.62
CA GLY A 81 4.72 0.86 -18.38
C GLY A 81 3.39 0.10 -18.21
N ASP A 82 3.38 -1.08 -17.57
CA ASP A 82 2.14 -1.79 -17.28
C ASP A 82 1.30 -0.98 -16.27
N THR A 83 0.02 -0.82 -16.58
CA THR A 83 -0.98 -0.11 -15.75
C THR A 83 -2.29 -0.89 -15.72
N GLY A 84 -3.15 -0.59 -14.75
CA GLY A 84 -4.44 -1.25 -14.58
C GLY A 84 -4.42 -2.41 -13.60
N ASN A 85 -5.46 -3.24 -13.65
CA ASN A 85 -5.65 -4.35 -12.72
C ASN A 85 -4.68 -5.50 -12.99
N ASP A 86 -4.32 -6.21 -11.92
CA ASP A 86 -3.48 -7.40 -11.94
C ASP A 86 -2.10 -7.17 -12.59
N GLY A 87 -1.57 -5.95 -12.44
CA GLY A 87 -0.28 -5.55 -13.01
C GLY A 87 0.93 -6.11 -12.26
N PHE A 88 0.76 -6.65 -11.05
CA PHE A 88 1.84 -7.35 -10.34
C PHE A 88 1.94 -8.79 -10.84
N HIS A 89 3.11 -9.18 -11.32
CA HIS A 89 3.44 -10.56 -11.69
C HIS A 89 3.88 -11.40 -10.49
N GLU A 90 4.55 -10.77 -9.53
CA GLU A 90 4.94 -11.40 -8.27
C GLU A 90 4.76 -10.40 -7.14
N PHE A 91 4.34 -10.89 -5.98
CA PHE A 91 4.42 -10.17 -4.71
C PHE A 91 4.87 -11.15 -3.64
N TYR A 92 5.87 -10.79 -2.87
CA TYR A 92 6.48 -11.63 -1.86
C TYR A 92 6.67 -10.85 -0.58
N ILE A 93 6.49 -11.51 0.57
CA ILE A 93 6.77 -10.94 1.87
C ILE A 93 7.56 -11.89 2.76
N THR A 94 8.34 -11.31 3.65
CA THR A 94 8.96 -11.96 4.81
C THR A 94 8.56 -11.20 6.07
N LEU A 95 8.03 -11.90 7.07
CA LEU A 95 7.64 -11.34 8.35
C LEU A 95 8.44 -11.97 9.47
N ASN A 96 9.19 -11.14 10.19
CA ASN A 96 9.98 -11.53 11.35
C ASN A 96 9.42 -10.84 12.61
N PRO A 97 9.39 -11.52 13.77
CA PRO A 97 9.97 -12.84 14.06
C PRO A 97 9.01 -14.03 13.82
N SER A 98 7.87 -13.84 13.14
CA SER A 98 6.90 -14.91 12.91
C SER A 98 7.42 -16.03 11.99
N GLY A 99 8.50 -15.78 11.24
CA GLY A 99 9.09 -16.73 10.30
C GLY A 99 8.17 -16.98 9.10
N PHE A 100 7.25 -16.06 8.81
CA PHE A 100 6.38 -16.18 7.65
C PHE A 100 7.12 -15.69 6.41
N GLN A 101 7.14 -16.52 5.38
CA GLN A 101 7.75 -16.22 4.10
C GLN A 101 6.86 -16.83 3.03
N SER A 102 6.34 -16.01 2.10
CA SER A 102 5.44 -16.48 1.07
C SER A 102 5.32 -15.50 -0.08
N ASP A 103 5.01 -16.05 -1.24
CA ASP A 103 4.45 -15.32 -2.36
C ASP A 103 2.93 -15.13 -2.21
N ALA A 104 2.39 -14.18 -2.95
CA ALA A 104 0.97 -14.01 -3.18
C ALA A 104 0.34 -15.29 -3.71
N THR A 105 -0.79 -15.69 -3.13
CA THR A 105 -1.53 -16.86 -3.59
C THR A 105 -2.28 -16.52 -4.88
N GLU A 106 -2.01 -17.28 -5.94
CA GLU A 106 -2.67 -17.12 -7.25
C GLU A 106 -4.19 -17.05 -7.12
N GLY A 107 -4.82 -16.10 -7.83
CA GLY A 107 -6.27 -15.91 -7.85
C GLY A 107 -6.88 -15.26 -6.60
N THR A 108 -6.08 -14.98 -5.56
CA THR A 108 -6.56 -14.31 -4.34
C THR A 108 -5.93 -12.94 -4.11
N PHE A 109 -4.83 -12.66 -4.81
CA PHE A 109 -4.13 -11.39 -4.78
C PHE A 109 -4.54 -10.55 -5.97
N THR A 110 -4.89 -9.30 -5.70
CA THR A 110 -5.25 -8.30 -6.70
C THR A 110 -4.35 -7.09 -6.54
N SER A 111 -4.01 -6.49 -7.67
CA SER A 111 -3.26 -5.23 -7.73
C SER A 111 -3.92 -4.29 -8.72
N HIS A 112 -3.68 -3.00 -8.56
CA HIS A 112 -4.04 -1.97 -9.52
C HIS A 112 -2.91 -0.95 -9.59
N ILE A 113 -2.21 -0.89 -10.71
CA ILE A 113 -1.15 0.08 -10.97
C ILE A 113 -1.78 1.33 -11.60
N SER A 114 -1.70 2.47 -10.92
CA SER A 114 -2.15 3.76 -11.44
C SER A 114 -1.06 4.46 -12.26
N THR A 115 0.19 4.38 -11.80
CA THR A 115 1.34 5.02 -12.45
C THR A 115 2.51 4.04 -12.50
N ASN A 116 3.16 3.93 -13.65
CA ASN A 116 4.37 3.14 -13.85
C ASN A 116 5.17 3.78 -14.98
N SER A 117 5.96 4.78 -14.60
CA SER A 117 6.67 5.69 -15.50
C SER A 117 8.17 5.67 -15.21
N ASP A 118 8.95 6.49 -15.92
CA ASP A 118 10.40 6.56 -15.70
C ASP A 118 10.78 7.24 -14.39
N THR A 119 9.86 7.97 -13.74
CA THR A 119 10.11 8.73 -12.50
C THR A 119 9.29 8.26 -11.31
N GLU A 120 8.22 7.49 -11.53
CA GLU A 120 7.22 7.23 -10.51
C GLU A 120 6.54 5.87 -10.69
N PHE A 121 6.28 5.21 -9.56
CA PHE A 121 5.45 4.02 -9.44
C PHE A 121 4.36 4.19 -8.38
N GLU A 122 3.11 3.99 -8.77
CA GLU A 122 1.96 4.00 -7.87
C GLU A 122 1.07 2.78 -8.10
N ALA A 123 0.69 2.14 -6.99
CA ALA A 123 -0.24 1.03 -7.05
C ALA A 123 -1.01 0.82 -5.74
N THR A 124 -2.13 0.12 -5.86
CA THR A 124 -2.87 -0.45 -4.72
C THR A 124 -2.91 -1.96 -4.84
N PHE A 125 -2.99 -2.67 -3.71
CA PHE A 125 -3.03 -4.13 -3.70
C PHE A 125 -3.70 -4.70 -2.44
N SER A 126 -4.19 -5.93 -2.57
CA SER A 126 -4.77 -6.70 -1.47
C SER A 126 -4.80 -8.17 -1.80
N GLY A 127 -4.88 -9.05 -0.80
CA GLY A 127 -5.04 -10.47 -1.05
C GLY A 127 -4.66 -11.35 0.11
N THR A 128 -4.48 -12.64 -0.17
CA THR A 128 -3.95 -13.58 0.81
C THR A 128 -2.66 -14.22 0.33
N MET A 129 -1.85 -14.61 1.31
CA MET A 129 -0.59 -15.32 1.12
C MET A 129 -0.63 -16.58 1.98
N GLN A 130 -0.17 -17.71 1.44
CA GLN A 130 -0.11 -18.98 2.17
C GLN A 130 1.33 -19.49 2.29
N GLY A 131 1.84 -19.49 3.51
CA GLY A 131 3.18 -19.98 3.85
C GLY A 131 3.20 -20.68 5.20
N ASN A 132 3.93 -21.80 5.31
CA ASN A 132 4.13 -22.54 6.57
C ASN A 132 2.84 -22.90 7.33
N ASN A 133 1.80 -23.36 6.62
CA ASN A 133 0.45 -23.64 7.15
C ASN A 133 -0.30 -22.44 7.75
N ASN A 134 0.22 -21.23 7.56
CA ASN A 134 -0.41 -20.00 7.98
C ASN A 134 -0.94 -19.24 6.76
N THR A 135 -2.04 -18.53 6.97
CA THR A 135 -2.57 -17.57 6.00
C THR A 135 -2.34 -16.17 6.53
N VAL A 136 -1.76 -15.32 5.70
CA VAL A 136 -1.65 -13.88 5.95
C VAL A 136 -2.63 -13.17 5.02
N THR A 137 -3.40 -12.24 5.56
CA THR A 137 -4.30 -11.37 4.78
C THR A 137 -3.71 -9.97 4.70
N LEU A 138 -3.55 -9.49 3.47
CA LEU A 138 -3.14 -8.13 3.13
C LEU A 138 -4.36 -7.32 2.72
N THR A 139 -4.55 -6.17 3.36
CA THR A 139 -5.62 -5.24 2.99
C THR A 139 -5.11 -3.81 2.94
N GLY A 140 -5.71 -3.01 2.05
CA GLY A 140 -5.37 -1.59 1.91
C GLY A 140 -3.92 -1.33 1.55
N GLY A 141 -3.28 -2.25 0.80
CA GLY A 141 -1.93 -2.07 0.29
C GLY A 141 -1.89 -0.87 -0.65
N ARG A 142 -0.93 0.02 -0.43
CA ARG A 142 -0.65 1.19 -1.27
C ARG A 142 0.85 1.41 -1.35
N ILE A 143 1.34 1.70 -2.54
CA ILE A 143 2.70 2.16 -2.80
C ILE A 143 2.62 3.43 -3.63
N HIS A 144 3.37 4.45 -3.22
CA HIS A 144 3.73 5.60 -4.05
C HIS A 144 5.23 5.77 -3.91
N TYR A 145 5.97 5.54 -4.99
CA TYR A 145 7.42 5.57 -5.02
C TYR A 145 7.89 6.50 -6.12
N LEU A 146 8.50 7.61 -5.71
CA LEU A 146 9.22 8.52 -6.59
C LEU A 146 10.67 8.05 -6.63
N TYR A 147 11.16 7.73 -7.82
CA TYR A 147 12.53 7.28 -7.96
C TYR A 147 13.50 8.43 -7.69
N ASP A 148 14.64 8.11 -7.05
CA ASP A 148 15.70 9.09 -6.80
C ASP A 148 16.24 9.70 -8.11
N ASP A 149 16.34 8.87 -9.16
CA ASP A 149 16.70 9.24 -10.52
C ASP A 149 15.76 8.55 -11.52
N PRO A 150 15.49 9.15 -12.71
CA PRO A 150 14.74 8.48 -13.75
C PRO A 150 15.38 7.16 -14.19
N LEU A 151 14.57 6.15 -14.50
CA LEU A 151 15.04 4.79 -14.81
C LEU A 151 15.97 4.69 -16.03
N GLY A 152 15.86 5.65 -16.97
CA GLY A 152 16.74 5.72 -18.15
C GLY A 152 16.60 4.55 -19.14
N ILE A 153 15.44 3.91 -19.17
CA ILE A 153 15.11 2.73 -19.98
C ILE A 153 14.29 3.04 -21.23
#